data_AF-A0A7W1TB80-F1
#
_entry.id   AF-A0A7W1TB80-F1
#
_cell.length_a   1.000
_cell.length_b   1.000
_cell.length_c   1.000
_cell.angle_alpha   90.00
_cell.angle_beta   90.00
_cell.angle_gamma   90.00
#
_symmetry.space_group_name_H-M   'P 1'
#
loop_
_entity.id
_entity.type
_entity.pdbx_description
1 polymer ?
#
loop_
_entity_poly.entity_id
_entity_poly.type
_entity_poly.pdbx_seq_one_letter_code
_entity_poly.pdbx_strand_id
1 'polypeptide(L)'
;MRAIPSPASHTPAEDDPVHADAFWRLIALIDQPQLAASDESGALAPLQAALEEVEIAELFAFDELLARALYELDTPSHLDGSGASSTSSDGFLYVRCWVVARGLEHYVAVRKDPALMPQSLEEWCEPLLLVAQEAWAAKTGADPADYPHISTVSYETGANQAAWRGRRPDL
;
A
#
# COMPACT_ATOMS: atom_id res chain seq x y z
N MET A 1 0.28 -31.04 -33.57
CA MET A 1 0.95 -30.16 -32.59
C MET A 1 0.37 -28.77 -32.73
N ARG A 2 -0.38 -28.28 -31.74
CA ARG A 2 -0.90 -26.90 -31.72
C ARG A 2 0.15 -26.01 -31.07
N ALA A 3 0.52 -24.93 -31.74
CA ALA A 3 1.38 -23.89 -31.20
C ALA A 3 0.68 -23.21 -30.01
N ILE A 4 1.42 -23.04 -28.92
CA ILE A 4 1.00 -22.26 -27.76
C ILE A 4 1.10 -20.78 -28.17
N PRO A 5 0.05 -19.96 -28.02
CA PRO A 5 0.15 -18.54 -28.31
C PRO A 5 1.08 -17.87 -27.30
N SER A 6 1.95 -17.00 -27.81
CA SER A 6 2.84 -16.12 -27.04
C SER A 6 2.01 -15.30 -26.03
N PRO A 7 2.48 -15.08 -24.79
CA PRO A 7 1.78 -14.18 -23.88
C PRO A 7 1.75 -12.79 -24.50
N ALA A 8 0.56 -12.20 -24.50
CA ALA A 8 0.30 -10.86 -24.98
C ALA A 8 1.22 -9.86 -24.27
N SER A 9 1.75 -8.92 -25.05
CA SER A 9 2.54 -7.79 -24.58
C SER A 9 1.79 -7.04 -23.48
N HIS A 10 2.35 -7.05 -22.26
CA HIS A 10 2.00 -6.07 -21.23
C HIS A 10 2.21 -4.68 -21.85
N THR A 11 1.15 -3.88 -21.91
CA THR A 11 1.23 -2.50 -22.39
C THR A 11 1.53 -1.62 -21.18
N PRO A 12 2.53 -0.72 -21.21
CA PRO A 12 2.95 0.06 -20.07
C PRO A 12 1.93 1.16 -19.77
N ALA A 13 0.92 0.83 -18.98
CA ALA A 13 0.14 1.80 -18.21
C ALA A 13 0.74 2.00 -16.81
N GLU A 14 1.93 1.46 -16.57
CA GLU A 14 2.48 1.16 -15.24
C GLU A 14 3.28 2.29 -14.59
N ASP A 15 3.48 3.41 -15.29
CA ASP A 15 4.19 4.60 -14.80
C ASP A 15 3.56 5.89 -15.37
N ASP A 16 2.23 5.99 -15.47
CA ASP A 16 1.62 7.27 -15.85
C ASP A 16 1.81 8.27 -14.68
N PRO A 17 2.60 9.34 -14.85
CA PRO A 17 2.85 10.31 -13.80
C PRO A 17 1.56 10.94 -13.25
N VAL A 18 0.49 11.00 -14.06
CA VAL A 18 -0.80 11.57 -13.66
C VAL A 18 -1.48 10.73 -12.58
N HIS A 19 -1.45 9.39 -12.70
CA HIS A 19 -2.05 8.51 -11.70
C HIS A 19 -1.22 8.48 -10.41
N ALA A 20 0.11 8.53 -10.52
CA ALA A 20 1.00 8.67 -9.37
C ALA A 20 0.75 9.97 -8.60
N ASP A 21 0.60 11.11 -9.31
CA ASP A 21 0.29 12.40 -8.69
C ASP A 21 -1.09 12.38 -8.00
N ALA A 22 -2.10 11.77 -8.62
CA ALA A 22 -3.44 11.64 -8.03
C ALA A 22 -3.43 10.79 -6.74
N PHE A 23 -2.72 9.65 -6.74
CA PHE A 23 -2.56 8.80 -5.57
C PHE A 23 -1.97 9.55 -4.38
N TRP A 24 -0.84 10.26 -4.58
CA TRP A 24 -0.20 10.99 -3.49
C TRP A 24 -1.02 12.19 -3.01
N ARG A 25 -1.83 12.82 -3.88
CA ARG A 25 -2.78 13.86 -3.47
C ARG A 25 -3.90 13.32 -2.59
N LEU A 26 -4.37 12.09 -2.83
CA LEU A 26 -5.33 11.41 -1.96
C LEU A 26 -4.70 11.04 -0.62
N ILE A 27 -3.51 10.43 -0.62
CA ILE A 27 -2.77 10.10 0.61
C ILE A 27 -2.50 11.36 1.47
N ALA A 28 -2.27 12.52 0.84
CA ALA A 28 -2.07 13.78 1.55
C ALA A 28 -3.31 14.28 2.33
N LEU A 29 -4.48 13.66 2.15
CA LEU A 29 -5.69 13.97 2.92
C LEU A 29 -5.67 13.34 4.33
N ILE A 30 -4.81 12.35 4.57
CA ILE A 30 -4.72 11.66 5.87
C ILE A 30 -4.37 12.66 6.98
N ASP A 31 -5.17 12.67 8.05
CA ASP A 31 -4.97 13.56 9.20
C ASP A 31 -3.74 13.11 10.01
N GLN A 32 -2.66 13.86 9.85
CA GLN A 32 -1.36 13.55 10.45
C GLN A 32 -1.35 13.63 11.98
N PRO A 33 -1.99 14.63 12.63
CA PRO A 33 -2.19 14.61 14.08
C PRO A 33 -2.86 13.34 14.62
N GLN A 34 -3.94 12.87 13.98
CA GLN A 34 -4.63 11.66 14.40
C GLN A 34 -3.79 10.41 14.14
N LEU A 35 -3.10 10.34 12.99
CA LEU A 35 -2.18 9.24 12.68
C LEU A 35 -1.04 9.14 13.71
N ALA A 36 -0.48 10.28 14.13
CA ALA A 36 0.58 10.33 15.14
C ALA A 36 0.09 9.98 16.56
N ALA A 37 -1.23 10.04 16.79
CA ALA A 37 -1.87 9.60 18.03
C ALA A 37 -2.36 8.14 17.97
N SER A 38 -1.99 7.39 16.92
CA SER A 38 -2.44 6.03 16.64
C SER A 38 -3.97 5.89 16.52
N ASP A 39 -4.67 6.98 16.15
CA ASP A 39 -6.08 6.96 15.77
C ASP A 39 -6.19 6.78 14.26
N GLU A 40 -5.96 5.55 13.80
CA GLU A 40 -5.89 5.21 12.37
C GLU A 40 -7.20 5.48 11.63
N SER A 41 -8.33 5.10 12.23
CA SER A 41 -9.66 5.31 11.64
C SER A 41 -9.99 6.80 11.53
N GLY A 42 -9.71 7.58 12.59
CA GLY A 42 -9.86 9.03 12.55
C GLY A 42 -8.92 9.69 11.52
N ALA A 43 -7.69 9.17 11.41
CA ALA A 43 -6.71 9.64 10.45
C ALA A 43 -7.12 9.43 8.98
N LEU A 44 -7.72 8.27 8.68
CA LEU A 44 -8.07 7.84 7.33
C LEU A 44 -9.44 8.33 6.85
N ALA A 45 -10.31 8.79 7.76
CA ALA A 45 -11.65 9.27 7.42
C ALA A 45 -11.69 10.29 6.26
N PRO A 46 -10.79 11.30 6.17
CA PRO A 46 -10.79 12.24 5.04
C PRO A 46 -10.41 11.59 3.71
N LEU A 47 -9.45 10.64 3.72
CA LEU A 47 -9.07 9.86 2.54
C LEU A 47 -10.25 9.00 2.07
N GLN A 48 -10.90 8.31 2.99
CA GLN A 48 -12.04 7.44 2.68
C GLN A 48 -13.20 8.23 2.07
N ALA A 49 -13.56 9.37 2.65
CA ALA A 49 -14.59 10.23 2.08
C ALA A 49 -14.24 10.73 0.67
N ALA A 50 -12.96 11.00 0.38
CA ALA A 50 -12.54 11.40 -0.96
C ALA A 50 -12.59 10.22 -1.96
N LEU A 51 -12.19 9.03 -1.54
CA LEU A 51 -12.28 7.80 -2.34
C LEU A 51 -13.74 7.44 -2.66
N GLU A 52 -14.67 7.71 -1.76
CA GLU A 52 -16.11 7.55 -2.00
C GLU A 52 -16.67 8.49 -3.09
N GLU A 53 -15.91 9.49 -3.54
CA GLU A 53 -16.33 10.45 -4.59
C GLU A 53 -15.65 10.21 -5.94
N VAL A 54 -14.49 9.53 -6.00
CA VAL A 54 -13.79 9.26 -7.28
C VAL A 54 -14.49 8.20 -8.14
N GLU A 55 -14.15 8.05 -9.41
CA GLU A 55 -14.72 6.99 -10.23
C GLU A 55 -14.18 5.60 -9.83
N ILE A 56 -14.94 4.53 -10.09
CA ILE A 56 -14.51 3.15 -9.74
C ILE A 56 -13.15 2.80 -10.37
N ALA A 57 -12.88 3.26 -11.59
CA ALA A 57 -11.59 3.05 -12.23
C ALA A 57 -10.44 3.76 -11.49
N GLU A 58 -10.70 4.92 -10.88
CA GLU A 58 -9.72 5.66 -10.07
C GLU A 58 -9.51 4.99 -8.71
N LEU A 59 -10.56 4.39 -8.11
CA LEU A 59 -10.42 3.54 -6.92
C LEU A 59 -9.47 2.35 -7.17
N PHE A 60 -9.63 1.67 -8.30
CA PHE A 60 -8.76 0.55 -8.66
C PHE A 60 -7.33 1.00 -8.95
N ALA A 61 -7.16 2.17 -9.59
CA ALA A 61 -5.84 2.76 -9.79
C ALA A 61 -5.17 3.16 -8.45
N PHE A 62 -5.95 3.66 -7.49
CA PHE A 62 -5.45 3.95 -6.15
C PHE A 62 -4.98 2.68 -5.44
N ASP A 63 -5.78 1.61 -5.46
CA ASP A 63 -5.44 0.33 -4.80
C ASP A 63 -4.18 -0.30 -5.42
N GLU A 64 -4.09 -0.30 -6.75
CA GLU A 64 -2.89 -0.74 -7.49
C GLU A 64 -1.63 0.02 -7.06
N LEU A 65 -1.72 1.35 -6.93
CA LEU A 65 -0.59 2.20 -6.53
C LEU A 65 -0.22 2.03 -5.06
N LEU A 66 -1.20 1.81 -4.18
CA LEU A 66 -0.96 1.46 -2.78
C LEU A 66 -0.19 0.13 -2.69
N ALA A 67 -0.66 -0.91 -3.38
CA ALA A 67 0.00 -2.21 -3.40
C ALA A 67 1.44 -2.12 -3.91
N ARG A 68 1.69 -1.34 -4.97
CA ARG A 68 3.05 -1.07 -5.49
C ARG A 68 3.93 -0.35 -4.49
N ALA A 69 3.44 0.69 -3.83
CA ALA A 69 4.21 1.43 -2.83
C ALA A 69 4.63 0.52 -1.66
N LEU A 70 3.71 -0.31 -1.17
CA LEU A 70 3.99 -1.29 -0.12
C LEU A 70 4.98 -2.37 -0.59
N TYR A 71 4.84 -2.85 -1.83
CA TYR A 71 5.74 -3.83 -2.44
C TYR A 71 7.17 -3.29 -2.62
N GLU A 72 7.34 -2.02 -2.94
CA GLU A 72 8.67 -1.39 -3.05
C GLU A 72 9.42 -1.32 -1.70
N LEU A 73 8.68 -1.23 -0.58
CA LEU A 73 9.24 -1.26 0.78
C LEU A 73 9.41 -2.70 1.30
N ASP A 74 8.87 -3.72 0.63
CA ASP A 74 8.98 -5.13 1.01
C ASP A 74 10.39 -5.67 0.74
N THR A 75 11.34 -5.38 1.63
CA THR A 75 12.73 -5.79 1.45
C THR A 75 13.37 -6.22 2.77
N PRO A 76 14.42 -7.07 2.73
CA PRO A 76 15.21 -7.41 3.91
C PRO A 76 15.69 -6.21 4.72
N SER A 77 16.17 -5.15 4.08
CA SER A 77 16.75 -3.98 4.75
C SER A 77 15.70 -3.12 5.45
N HIS A 78 14.51 -2.98 4.85
CA HIS A 78 13.39 -2.29 5.49
C HIS A 78 12.84 -3.11 6.65
N LEU A 79 12.79 -4.44 6.53
CA LEU A 79 12.43 -5.32 7.64
C LEU A 79 13.42 -5.16 8.81
N ASP A 80 14.72 -5.25 8.55
CA ASP A 80 15.77 -5.10 9.57
C ASP A 80 15.72 -3.71 10.25
N GLY A 81 15.23 -2.68 9.53
CA GLY A 81 15.05 -1.33 10.07
C GLY A 81 13.77 -1.12 10.89
N SER A 82 12.81 -2.04 10.84
CA SER A 82 11.45 -1.86 11.38
C SER A 82 11.27 -2.16 12.88
N GLY A 83 12.36 -2.43 13.59
CA GLY A 83 12.36 -2.54 15.05
C GLY A 83 11.34 -3.56 15.58
N ALA A 84 10.44 -3.12 16.46
CA ALA A 84 9.43 -4.00 17.06
C ALA A 84 8.46 -4.60 16.01
N SER A 85 8.26 -3.92 14.87
CA SER A 85 7.41 -4.38 13.78
C SER A 85 8.03 -5.54 12.99
N SER A 86 9.31 -5.84 13.19
CA SER A 86 10.01 -6.93 12.51
C SER A 86 9.77 -8.32 13.14
N THR A 87 8.81 -8.45 14.07
CA THR A 87 8.54 -9.73 14.77
C THR A 87 7.36 -10.50 14.18
N SER A 88 6.70 -9.98 13.15
CA SER A 88 5.63 -10.69 12.43
C SER A 88 5.50 -10.16 11.00
N SER A 89 4.94 -10.99 10.11
CA SER A 89 4.59 -10.58 8.74
C SER A 89 3.67 -9.37 8.71
N ASP A 90 2.67 -9.39 9.59
CA ASP A 90 1.60 -8.41 9.64
C ASP A 90 2.12 -7.09 10.23
N GLY A 91 2.94 -7.16 11.28
CA GLY A 91 3.59 -5.97 11.84
C GLY A 91 4.47 -5.25 10.82
N PHE A 92 5.24 -6.00 10.02
CA PHE A 92 6.03 -5.39 8.95
C PHE A 92 5.17 -4.84 7.81
N LEU A 93 4.00 -5.42 7.55
CA LEU A 93 3.04 -4.85 6.60
C LEU A 93 2.45 -3.53 7.13
N TYR A 94 1.97 -3.52 8.38
CA TYR A 94 1.27 -2.36 8.95
C TYR A 94 2.19 -1.15 9.14
N VAL A 95 3.47 -1.37 9.48
CA VAL A 95 4.45 -0.28 9.53
C VAL A 95 4.77 0.28 8.14
N ARG A 96 4.75 -0.55 7.08
CA ARG A 96 4.87 -0.06 5.70
C ARG A 96 3.64 0.77 5.31
N CYS A 97 2.44 0.37 5.74
CA CYS A 97 1.24 1.19 5.57
C CYS A 97 1.38 2.55 6.25
N TRP A 98 1.91 2.60 7.47
CA TRP A 98 2.17 3.87 8.15
C TRP A 98 3.14 4.75 7.37
N VAL A 99 4.24 4.20 6.85
CA VAL A 99 5.20 4.94 6.01
C VAL A 99 4.52 5.57 4.79
N VAL A 100 3.60 4.84 4.13
CA VAL A 100 2.82 5.37 3.01
C VAL A 100 1.83 6.44 3.49
N ALA A 101 1.13 6.21 4.61
CA ALA A 101 0.16 7.13 5.21
C ALA A 101 0.78 8.49 5.63
N ARG A 102 2.09 8.51 5.90
CA ARG A 102 2.87 9.74 6.15
C ARG A 102 3.11 10.60 4.90
N GLY A 103 2.78 10.08 3.72
CA GLY A 103 2.83 10.79 2.45
C GLY A 103 4.14 10.66 1.69
N LEU A 104 4.14 11.23 0.48
CA LEU A 104 5.17 11.04 -0.54
C LEU A 104 6.60 11.35 -0.05
N GLU A 105 6.79 12.47 0.65
CA GLU A 105 8.13 12.89 1.08
C GLU A 105 8.74 11.89 2.07
N HIS A 106 7.93 11.42 3.03
CA HIS A 106 8.37 10.43 4.01
C HIS A 106 8.60 9.07 3.35
N TYR A 107 7.68 8.63 2.51
CA TYR A 107 7.82 7.42 1.70
C TYR A 107 9.13 7.40 0.90
N VAL A 108 9.42 8.48 0.16
CA VAL A 108 10.65 8.59 -0.65
C VAL A 108 11.90 8.60 0.22
N ALA A 109 11.85 9.21 1.41
CA ALA A 109 12.96 9.21 2.34
C ALA A 109 13.26 7.79 2.84
N VAL A 110 12.24 7.08 3.33
CA VAL A 110 12.37 5.70 3.83
C VAL A 110 12.82 4.74 2.73
N ARG A 111 12.22 4.84 1.53
CA ARG A 111 12.62 4.02 0.38
C ARG A 111 14.11 4.16 0.03
N LYS A 112 14.68 5.35 0.22
CA LYS A 112 16.10 5.62 -0.02
C LYS A 112 16.99 5.18 1.14
N ASP A 113 16.48 5.28 2.37
CA ASP A 113 17.21 4.96 3.59
C ASP A 113 16.34 4.11 4.53
N PRO A 114 16.47 2.76 4.46
CA PRO A 114 15.72 1.84 5.32
C PRO A 114 15.92 2.06 6.82
N ALA A 115 16.97 2.76 7.24
CA ALA A 115 17.19 3.11 8.65
C ALA A 115 16.16 4.12 9.20
N LEU A 116 15.39 4.76 8.31
CA LEU A 116 14.29 5.66 8.66
C LEU A 116 12.95 4.92 8.88
N MET A 117 12.93 3.59 8.77
CA MET A 117 11.75 2.81 9.09
C MET A 117 11.30 3.08 10.54
N PRO A 118 9.99 3.21 10.79
CA PRO A 118 9.45 3.31 12.13
C PRO A 118 9.79 2.07 12.95
N GLN A 119 10.08 2.26 14.23
CA GLN A 119 10.58 1.18 15.12
C GLN A 119 9.57 0.80 16.20
N SER A 120 8.51 1.58 16.37
CA SER A 120 7.45 1.37 17.35
C SER A 120 6.25 0.63 16.77
N LEU A 121 5.51 -0.08 17.62
CA LEU A 121 4.19 -0.66 17.28
C LEU A 121 3.08 0.41 17.26
N GLU A 122 3.35 1.61 17.79
CA GLU A 122 2.42 2.75 17.75
C GLU A 122 2.36 3.41 16.35
N GLU A 123 3.30 3.05 15.47
CA GLU A 123 3.47 3.61 14.12
C GLU A 123 2.96 2.59 13.07
N TRP A 124 1.75 2.09 13.27
CA TRP A 124 1.03 1.20 12.36
C TRP A 124 -0.14 1.92 11.69
N CYS A 125 -0.55 1.41 10.53
CA CYS A 125 -1.74 1.89 9.83
C CYS A 125 -2.38 0.75 9.02
N GLU A 126 -2.81 -0.32 9.70
CA GLU A 126 -3.48 -1.46 9.05
C GLU A 126 -4.69 -1.05 8.18
N PRO A 127 -5.61 -0.17 8.65
CA PRO A 127 -6.86 0.08 7.93
C PRO A 127 -6.67 0.74 6.56
N LEU A 128 -5.47 1.28 6.26
CA LEU A 128 -5.14 1.81 4.93
C LEU A 128 -5.31 0.74 3.84
N LEU A 129 -5.13 -0.55 4.16
CA LEU A 129 -5.32 -1.66 3.22
C LEU A 129 -6.77 -1.83 2.75
N LEU A 130 -7.74 -1.28 3.49
CA LEU A 130 -9.18 -1.55 3.28
C LEU A 130 -9.92 -0.36 2.67
N VAL A 131 -9.32 0.85 2.66
CA VAL A 131 -10.03 2.09 2.28
C VAL A 131 -10.63 2.06 0.86
N ALA A 132 -9.96 1.43 -0.10
CA ALA A 132 -10.45 1.31 -1.48
C ALA A 132 -11.61 0.32 -1.59
N GLN A 133 -11.52 -0.80 -0.89
CA GLN A 133 -12.56 -1.81 -0.79
C GLN A 133 -13.82 -1.25 -0.11
N GLU A 134 -13.66 -0.53 0.99
CA GLU A 134 -14.77 0.09 1.72
C GLU A 134 -15.44 1.19 0.89
N ALA A 135 -14.67 2.05 0.21
CA ALA A 135 -15.22 3.08 -0.67
C ALA A 135 -16.00 2.46 -1.86
N TRP A 136 -15.52 1.36 -2.42
CA TRP A 136 -16.23 0.63 -3.48
C TRP A 136 -17.55 0.02 -2.98
N ALA A 137 -17.53 -0.58 -1.78
CA ALA A 137 -18.73 -1.15 -1.17
C ALA A 137 -19.78 -0.05 -0.90
N ALA A 138 -19.35 1.09 -0.37
CA ALA A 138 -20.22 2.25 -0.14
C ALA A 138 -20.86 2.76 -1.44
N LYS A 139 -20.08 2.87 -2.53
CA LYS A 139 -20.57 3.33 -3.84
C LYS A 139 -21.55 2.36 -4.50
N THR A 140 -21.32 1.06 -4.36
CA THR A 140 -22.06 0.02 -5.11
C THR A 140 -23.19 -0.61 -4.31
N GLY A 141 -23.17 -0.48 -2.98
CA GLY A 141 -24.07 -1.19 -2.06
C GLY A 141 -23.78 -2.69 -1.96
N ALA A 142 -22.63 -3.16 -2.46
CA ALA A 142 -22.19 -4.55 -2.38
C ALA A 142 -21.47 -4.85 -1.05
N ASP A 143 -21.25 -6.12 -0.75
CA ASP A 143 -20.42 -6.54 0.38
C ASP A 143 -18.95 -6.22 0.08
N PRO A 144 -18.19 -5.57 0.99
CA PRO A 144 -16.75 -5.37 0.82
C PRO A 144 -16.01 -6.63 0.35
N ALA A 145 -16.37 -7.81 0.84
CA ALA A 145 -15.72 -9.08 0.47
C ALA A 145 -15.85 -9.43 -1.02
N ASP A 146 -16.77 -8.79 -1.75
CA ASP A 146 -16.97 -8.97 -3.20
C ASP A 146 -16.13 -7.98 -4.04
N TYR A 147 -15.20 -7.24 -3.43
CA TYR A 147 -14.34 -6.28 -4.13
C TYR A 147 -13.61 -6.93 -5.31
N PRO A 148 -13.83 -6.46 -6.55
CA PRO A 148 -13.46 -7.22 -7.75
C PRO A 148 -12.03 -6.95 -8.22
N HIS A 149 -11.36 -5.94 -7.66
CA HIS A 149 -10.02 -5.57 -8.09
C HIS A 149 -8.96 -6.39 -7.37
N ILE A 150 -7.95 -6.80 -8.12
CA ILE A 150 -6.76 -7.49 -7.63
C ILE A 150 -5.57 -6.75 -8.22
N SER A 151 -4.72 -6.23 -7.35
CA SER A 151 -3.50 -5.53 -7.75
C SER A 151 -2.52 -6.47 -8.48
N THR A 152 -1.69 -5.92 -9.36
CA THR A 152 -0.70 -6.70 -10.14
C THR A 152 0.42 -7.28 -9.27
N VAL A 153 0.67 -6.67 -8.11
CA VAL A 153 1.59 -7.14 -7.07
C VAL A 153 0.84 -7.37 -5.78
N SER A 154 1.33 -8.32 -4.97
CA SER A 154 0.83 -8.51 -3.60
C SER A 154 1.62 -7.62 -2.65
N TYR A 155 0.92 -6.88 -1.77
CA TYR A 155 1.57 -6.08 -0.73
C TYR A 155 2.10 -6.94 0.44
N GLU A 156 1.72 -8.22 0.49
CA GLU A 156 2.06 -9.14 1.57
C GLU A 156 3.58 -9.23 1.80
N THR A 157 3.96 -9.36 3.06
CA THR A 157 5.37 -9.47 3.44
C THR A 157 6.04 -10.65 2.76
N GLY A 158 7.15 -10.42 2.08
CA GLY A 158 7.87 -11.43 1.30
C GLY A 158 7.42 -11.59 -0.15
N ALA A 159 6.40 -10.86 -0.60
CA ALA A 159 5.92 -10.91 -1.99
C ALA A 159 6.95 -10.39 -3.01
N ASN A 160 7.83 -9.46 -2.63
CA ASN A 160 8.89 -8.93 -3.48
C ASN A 160 10.10 -9.88 -3.57
N GLN A 161 9.86 -11.08 -4.11
CA GLN A 161 10.86 -12.16 -4.17
C GLN A 161 12.19 -11.71 -4.78
N ALA A 162 12.16 -10.77 -5.72
CA ALA A 162 13.35 -10.18 -6.34
C ALA A 162 14.20 -9.39 -5.33
N ALA A 163 13.58 -8.57 -4.46
CA ALA A 163 14.27 -7.85 -3.40
C ALA A 163 14.77 -8.79 -2.28
N TRP A 164 13.99 -9.83 -1.98
CA TRP A 164 14.33 -10.80 -0.94
C TRP A 164 15.47 -11.76 -1.33
N ARG A 165 15.73 -11.97 -2.64
CA ARG A 165 16.85 -12.79 -3.16
C ARG A 165 16.99 -14.17 -2.49
N GLY A 166 15.87 -14.78 -2.11
CA GLY A 166 15.85 -16.07 -1.42
C GLY A 166 16.01 -16.02 0.10
N ARG A 167 16.26 -14.86 0.71
CA ARG A 167 16.03 -14.66 2.15
C ARG A 167 14.52 -14.72 2.37
N ARG A 168 14.03 -15.76 3.05
CA ARG A 168 12.65 -15.72 3.53
C ARG A 168 12.58 -14.75 4.70
N PRO A 169 11.48 -13.99 4.85
CA PRO A 169 11.22 -13.28 6.09
C PRO A 169 11.24 -14.31 7.23
N ASP A 170 12.14 -14.13 8.20
CA ASP A 170 12.22 -14.97 9.39
C ASP A 170 11.40 -14.25 10.47
N LEU A 171 10.07 -14.40 10.38
CA LEU A 171 9.04 -13.66 11.12
C LEU A 171 8.11 -14.62 11.85
#